data_AF-A0A9D1JCV8-F1
#
_entry.id   AF-A0A9D1JCV8-F1
#
_cell.length_a   1.000
_cell.length_b   1.000
_cell.length_c   1.000
_cell.angle_alpha   90.00
_cell.angle_beta   90.00
_cell.angle_gamma   90.00
#
_symmetry.space_group_name_H-M   'P 1'
#
loop_
_entity.id
_entity.type
_entity.pdbx_description
1 polymer ?
#
loop_
_entity_poly.entity_id
_entity_poly.type
_entity_poly.pdbx_seq_one_letter_code
_entity_poly.pdbx_strand_id
1 'polypeptide(L)' 'MKIWIMKKENYYKLLYVGIILLIIGFIVRLIIDSVQYNVFENSAPFYVFIFVRILEFIVPSIVLFLIARAVKRKYED' A
#
# COMPACT_ATOMS: atom_id res chain seq x y z
N MET A 1 12.11 -29.66 -7.49
CA MET A 1 11.69 -28.25 -7.41
C MET A 1 12.07 -27.72 -6.03
N LYS A 2 13.07 -26.83 -5.94
CA LYS A 2 13.59 -26.32 -4.66
C LYS A 2 12.91 -24.98 -4.40
N ILE A 3 11.91 -24.95 -3.52
CA ILE A 3 11.27 -23.71 -3.09
C ILE A 3 12.33 -22.99 -2.24
N TRP A 4 12.91 -21.92 -2.78
CA TRP A 4 13.85 -21.08 -2.05
C TRP A 4 13.10 -20.33 -0.95
N ILE A 5 13.06 -20.91 0.24
CA ILE A 5 12.59 -20.23 1.45
C ILE A 5 13.56 -19.10 1.74
N MET A 6 13.06 -17.86 1.70
CA MET A 6 13.86 -16.70 2.08
C MET A 6 14.32 -16.82 3.54
N LYS A 7 15.56 -16.42 3.80
CA LYS A 7 16.07 -16.30 5.16
C LYS A 7 15.28 -15.29 5.96
N LYS A 8 15.12 -15.56 7.26
CA LYS A 8 14.30 -14.76 8.17
C LYS A 8 14.77 -13.30 8.25
N GLU A 9 16.07 -13.06 8.12
CA GLU A 9 16.63 -11.70 8.09
C GLU A 9 16.15 -10.86 6.90
N ASN A 10 15.69 -11.46 5.80
CA ASN A 10 15.29 -10.73 4.59
C ASN A 10 13.78 -10.46 4.49
N TYR A 11 12.95 -10.88 5.46
CA TYR A 11 11.49 -10.68 5.38
C TYR A 11 11.09 -9.21 5.25
N TYR A 12 11.86 -8.28 5.86
CA TYR A 12 11.57 -6.85 5.73
C TYR A 12 11.63 -6.36 4.27
N LYS A 13 12.41 -7.01 3.40
CA LYS A 13 12.46 -6.68 1.97
C LYS A 13 11.15 -7.01 1.26
N LEU A 14 10.50 -8.13 1.60
CA LEU A 14 9.18 -8.46 1.07
C LEU A 14 8.12 -7.46 1.55
N LEU A 15 8.21 -7.01 2.80
CA LEU A 15 7.30 -5.98 3.32
C LEU A 15 7.48 -4.65 2.55
N TYR A 16 8.71 -4.27 2.21
CA TYR A 16 8.96 -3.10 1.34
C TYR A 16 8.39 -3.27 -0.07
N VAL A 17 8.52 -4.45 -0.68
CA VAL A 17 7.87 -4.74 -1.97
C VAL A 17 6.35 -4.59 -1.86
N GLY A 18 5.73 -5.11 -0.79
CA GLY A 18 4.31 -4.96 -0.53
C GLY A 18 3.86 -3.50 -0.41
N ILE A 19 4.65 -2.67 0.27
CA ILE A 19 4.40 -1.22 0.37
C ILE A 19 4.41 -0.56 -1.01
N ILE A 20 5.41 -0.88 -1.85
CA ILE A 20 5.49 -0.32 -3.21
C ILE A 20 4.25 -0.71 -4.02
N LEU A 21 3.80 -1.96 -3.93
CA LEU A 21 2.59 -2.42 -4.61
C LEU A 21 1.33 -1.69 -4.14
N LEU A 22 1.20 -1.42 -2.84
CA LEU A 22 0.09 -0.64 -2.30
C LEU A 22 0.09 0.80 -2.81
N ILE A 23 1.26 1.44 -2.89
CA ILE A 23 1.37 2.80 -3.43
C ILE A 23 1.03 2.84 -4.93
N ILE A 24 1.50 1.86 -5.71
CA ILE A 24 1.12 1.75 -7.13
C ILE A 24 -0.39 1.53 -7.27
N GLY A 25 -0.96 0.63 -6.46
CA GLY A 25 -2.40 0.38 -6.43
C GLY A 25 -3.21 1.63 -6.11
N PHE A 26 -2.77 2.43 -5.14
CA PHE A 26 -3.36 3.73 -4.82
C PHE A 26 -3.38 4.66 -6.02
N ILE A 27 -2.25 4.83 -6.71
CA ILE A 27 -2.13 5.74 -7.86
C ILE A 27 -3.06 5.29 -9.00
N VAL A 28 -3.01 4.01 -9.36
CA VAL A 28 -3.85 3.45 -10.43
C VAL A 28 -5.33 3.63 -10.10
N ARG A 29 -5.73 3.31 -8.86
CA ARG A 29 -7.13 3.43 -8.44
C ARG A 29 -7.60 4.87 -8.41
N LEU A 30 -6.77 5.79 -7.94
CA LEU A 30 -7.07 7.22 -7.91
C LEU A 30 -7.25 7.80 -9.32
N ILE A 31 -6.40 7.39 -10.27
CA ILE A 31 -6.54 7.79 -11.68
C ILE A 31 -7.87 7.27 -12.25
N ILE A 32 -8.19 5.98 -12.04
CA ILE A 32 -9.45 5.40 -12.50
C ILE A 32 -10.64 6.16 -11.91
N ASP A 33 -10.63 6.39 -10.60
CA ASP A 33 -11.70 7.14 -9.94
C ASP A 33 -11.80 8.57 -10.51
N SER A 34 -10.68 9.24 -10.81
CA SER A 34 -10.72 10.60 -11.41
C SER A 34 -11.29 10.63 -12.83
N VAL A 35 -11.00 9.61 -13.65
CA VAL A 35 -11.47 9.53 -15.04
C VAL A 35 -12.96 9.16 -15.06
N GLN A 36 -13.41 8.34 -14.13
CA GLN A 36 -14.80 7.88 -14.04
C GLN A 36 -15.69 8.82 -13.21
N TYR A 37 -15.11 9.80 -12.52
CA TYR A 37 -15.89 10.69 -11.66
C TYR A 37 -16.75 11.65 -12.50
N ASN A 38 -18.07 11.48 -12.39
CA ASN A 38 -19.06 12.38 -12.96
C ASN A 38 -19.82 13.11 -11.84
N VAL A 39 -19.79 14.44 -11.84
CA VAL A 39 -20.44 15.29 -10.83
C VAL A 39 -21.97 15.14 -10.85
N PHE A 40 -22.56 14.84 -12.01
CA PHE A 40 -24.01 14.69 -12.14
C PHE A 40 -24.52 13.32 -11.66
N GLU A 41 -23.64 12.32 -11.60
CA GLU A 41 -23.98 10.96 -11.18
C GLU A 41 -23.57 10.65 -9.73
N ASN A 42 -22.69 11.46 -9.14
CA ASN A 42 -22.20 11.25 -7.78
C ASN A 42 -22.71 12.33 -6.83
N SER A 43 -23.40 11.92 -5.76
CA SER A 43 -23.88 12.84 -4.71
C SER A 43 -22.76 13.32 -3.78
N ALA A 44 -21.62 12.62 -3.75
CA ALA A 44 -20.49 12.95 -2.89
C ALA A 44 -19.37 13.64 -3.69
N PRO A 45 -18.72 14.69 -3.14
CA PRO A 45 -17.56 15.32 -3.79
C PRO A 45 -16.38 14.36 -3.99
N PHE A 46 -15.58 14.58 -5.03
CA PHE A 46 -14.43 13.72 -5.37
C PHE A 46 -13.45 13.50 -4.22
N TYR A 47 -13.23 14.51 -3.35
CA TYR A 47 -12.30 14.37 -2.21
C TYR A 47 -12.71 13.23 -1.26
N VAL A 48 -13.99 12.88 -1.17
CA VAL A 48 -14.47 11.76 -0.34
C VAL A 48 -13.88 10.45 -0.85
N PHE A 49 -13.84 10.24 -2.17
CA PHE A 49 -13.23 9.06 -2.79
C PHE A 49 -11.72 9.02 -2.52
N ILE A 50 -11.04 10.17 -2.57
CA ILE A 50 -9.61 10.28 -2.21
C ILE A 50 -9.39 9.82 -0.77
N PHE A 51 -10.22 10.27 0.18
CA PHE A 51 -10.11 9.83 1.58
C PHE A 51 -10.28 8.32 1.73
N VAL A 52 -11.28 7.73 1.06
CA VAL A 52 -11.47 6.28 1.07
C VAL A 52 -10.23 5.56 0.55
N ARG A 53 -9.64 6.02 -0.57
CA ARG A 53 -8.40 5.41 -1.11
C ARG A 53 -7.20 5.59 -0.19
N ILE A 54 -7.10 6.70 0.53
CA ILE A 54 -6.05 6.90 1.55
C ILE A 54 -6.19 5.85 2.66
N LEU A 55 -7.41 5.63 3.15
CA LEU A 55 -7.67 4.61 4.18
C LEU A 55 -7.41 3.19 3.67
N GLU A 56 -7.72 2.89 2.41
CA GLU A 56 -7.55 1.56 1.83
C GLU A 56 -6.09 1.22 1.49
N PHE A 57 -5.26 2.20 1.08
CA PHE A 57 -3.91 1.92 0.59
C PHE A 57 -2.81 2.57 1.42
N ILE A 58 -2.96 3.85 1.77
CA ILE A 58 -1.89 4.60 2.44
C ILE A 58 -1.79 4.17 3.91
N VAL A 59 -2.91 4.03 4.62
CA VAL A 59 -2.91 3.60 6.01
C VAL A 59 -2.28 2.20 6.17
N PRO A 60 -2.67 1.17 5.39
CA PRO A 60 -1.99 -0.14 5.42
C PRO A 60 -0.51 -0.06 5.06
N SER A 61 -0.13 0.80 4.10
CA SER A 61 1.28 1.01 3.74
C SER A 61 2.11 1.53 4.90
N ILE A 62 1.57 2.48 5.69
CA ILE A 62 2.23 3.00 6.89
C ILE A 62 2.39 1.90 7.94
N VAL A 63 1.34 1.11 8.18
CA VAL A 63 1.40 -0.02 9.14
C VAL A 63 2.46 -1.04 8.72
N LEU A 64 2.47 -1.44 7.44
CA LEU A 64 3.48 -2.34 6.87
C LEU A 64 4.90 -1.76 6.99
N PHE A 65 5.06 -0.46 6.78
CA PHE A 65 6.36 0.22 6.90
C PHE A 65 6.89 0.16 8.33
N LEU A 66 6.04 0.41 9.33
CA LEU A 66 6.42 0.31 10.74
C LEU A 66 6.83 -1.12 11.11
N ILE A 67 6.09 -2.12 10.65
CA ILE A 67 6.42 -3.54 10.86
C ILE A 67 7.76 -3.86 10.17
N ALA A 68 7.95 -3.46 8.91
CA ALA A 68 9.20 -3.68 8.17
C ALA A 68 10.40 -3.09 8.90
N ARG A 69 10.26 -1.87 9.44
CA ARG A 69 11.30 -1.20 10.23
C ARG A 69 11.60 -1.94 11.54
N ALA A 70 10.57 -2.37 12.26
CA ALA A 70 10.73 -3.12 13.51
C ALA A 70 11.43 -4.47 13.28
N VAL A 71 11.04 -5.19 12.22
CA VAL A 71 11.67 -6.44 11.81
C VAL A 71 13.12 -6.22 11.42
N LYS A 72 13.41 -5.19 10.61
CA LYS A 72 14.76 -4.86 10.18
C LYS A 72 15.70 -4.62 11.37
N ARG A 73 15.27 -3.81 12.35
CA ARG A 73 16.05 -3.54 13.57
C ARG A 73 16.41 -4.81 14.34
N LYS A 74 15.44 -5.72 14.52
CA LYS A 74 15.64 -6.99 15.24
C LYS A 74 16.76 -7.88 14.66
N TYR A 75 17.09 -7.74 13.37
CA TYR A 75 18.12 -8.54 12.71
C TYR A 75 19.39 -7.74 12.39
N GLU A 76 19.41 -6.43 12.63
CA GLU A 76 20.61 -5.58 12.54
C GLU A 76 21.33 -5.45 13.90
N ASP A 77 20.60 -5.65 15.01
CA ASP A 77 21.14 -5.82 16.39
C ASP A 77 21.56 -7.27 16.67
#